data_AF-A0A0M8T3C4-F1
#
_entry.id   AF-A0A0M8T3C4-F1
#
_cell.length_a   1.000
_cell.length_b   1.000
_cell.length_c   1.000
_cell.angle_alpha   90.00
_cell.angle_beta   90.00
_cell.angle_gamma   90.00
#
_symmetry.space_group_name_H-M   'P 1'
#
loop_
_entity.id
_entity.type
_entity.pdbx_description
1 polymer ?
#
loop_
_entity_poly.entity_id
_entity_poly.type
_entity_poly.pdbx_seq_one_letter_code
_entity_poly.pdbx_strand_id
1 'polypeptide(L)'
;MGAVAVTTAIIIVAVVVVAAIAAFLLLRGRTAGGRGLRSRFGPEYDRVVARHGGDTKAAELELDDRVKRHGHLEQRPLTEEARARYAARWASAQELFVESPERSLAEADTLLADLSRERGFPAGDDFDERTDALSVHHAAHVQGYRRVHSAGSGHANTEEMREALMDARGLFEALLADGGSQREHGNGHLVKGHGA
;
A
#
# COMPACT_ATOMS: atom_id res chain seq x y z
N MET A 1 2.46 8.96 -52.60
CA MET A 1 1.82 9.99 -51.74
C MET A 1 0.66 9.45 -50.90
N GLY A 2 -0.08 8.40 -51.32
CA GLY A 2 -1.21 7.85 -50.54
C GLY A 2 -0.85 7.21 -49.20
N ALA A 3 0.25 6.45 -49.10
CA ALA A 3 0.64 5.78 -47.85
C ALA A 3 1.00 6.74 -46.72
N VAL A 4 1.68 7.85 -47.02
CA VAL A 4 2.07 8.86 -46.02
C VAL A 4 0.83 9.58 -45.47
N ALA A 5 -0.17 9.87 -46.32
CA ALA A 5 -1.43 10.48 -45.88
C ALA A 5 -2.24 9.56 -44.95
N VAL A 6 -2.27 8.24 -45.24
CA VAL A 6 -2.97 7.24 -44.43
C VAL A 6 -2.29 7.07 -43.06
N THR A 7 -0.95 6.98 -43.01
CA THR A 7 -0.21 6.87 -41.75
C THR A 7 -0.42 8.10 -40.86
N THR A 8 -0.39 9.31 -41.43
CA THR A 8 -0.65 10.54 -40.69
C THR A 8 -2.07 10.59 -40.12
N ALA A 9 -3.07 10.15 -40.89
CA ALA A 9 -4.45 10.10 -40.41
C ALA A 9 -4.64 9.13 -39.23
N ILE A 10 -3.99 7.95 -39.26
CA ILE A 10 -4.05 6.97 -38.16
C ILE A 10 -3.42 7.54 -36.88
N ILE A 11 -2.28 8.21 -36.98
CA ILE A 11 -1.60 8.82 -35.82
C ILE A 11 -2.49 9.88 -35.18
N ILE A 12 -3.12 10.75 -35.97
CA ILE A 12 -4.01 11.80 -35.47
C ILE A 12 -5.21 11.18 -34.72
N VAL A 13 -5.85 10.16 -35.30
CA VAL A 13 -6.98 9.47 -34.65
C VAL A 13 -6.54 8.79 -33.35
N ALA A 14 -5.39 8.13 -33.33
CA ALA A 14 -4.84 7.52 -32.12
C ALA A 14 -4.58 8.56 -31.02
N VAL A 15 -3.99 9.71 -31.36
CA VAL A 15 -3.74 10.81 -30.42
C VAL A 15 -5.06 11.38 -29.88
N VAL A 16 -6.07 11.57 -30.73
CA VAL A 16 -7.40 12.05 -30.32
C VAL A 16 -8.10 11.06 -29.40
N VAL A 17 -8.02 9.76 -29.69
CA VAL A 17 -8.60 8.70 -28.84
C VAL A 17 -7.89 8.65 -27.49
N VAL A 18 -6.56 8.72 -27.44
CA VAL A 18 -5.79 8.76 -26.19
C VAL A 18 -6.12 10.02 -25.38
N ALA A 19 -6.23 11.18 -26.03
CA ALA A 19 -6.62 12.43 -25.38
C ALA A 19 -8.06 12.38 -24.84
N ALA A 20 -8.99 11.77 -25.58
CA ALA A 20 -10.37 11.58 -25.16
C ALA A 20 -10.49 10.61 -23.96
N ILE A 21 -9.70 9.53 -23.95
CA ILE A 21 -9.63 8.59 -22.82
C ILE A 21 -9.03 9.30 -21.59
N ALA A 22 -7.94 10.06 -21.76
CA ALA A 22 -7.33 10.83 -20.69
C ALA A 22 -8.32 11.86 -20.11
N ALA A 23 -9.01 12.61 -20.96
CA ALA A 23 -10.05 13.54 -20.54
C ALA A 23 -11.19 12.82 -19.80
N PHE A 24 -11.67 11.68 -20.33
CA PHE A 24 -12.74 10.90 -19.70
C PHE A 24 -12.35 10.38 -18.31
N LEU A 25 -11.11 9.91 -18.13
CA LEU A 25 -10.57 9.49 -16.82
C LEU A 25 -10.46 10.67 -15.84
N LEU A 26 -10.01 11.84 -16.31
CA LEU A 26 -9.92 13.06 -15.51
C LEU A 26 -11.30 13.60 -15.11
N LEU A 27 -12.30 13.53 -15.98
CA LEU A 27 -13.67 13.96 -15.69
C LEU A 27 -14.37 13.01 -14.72
N ARG A 28 -14.08 11.70 -14.76
CA ARG A 28 -14.65 10.71 -13.82
C ARG A 28 -14.16 10.88 -12.38
N GLY A 29 -12.99 11.51 -12.19
CA GLY A 29 -12.46 11.84 -10.85
C GLY A 29 -13.19 12.98 -10.14
N ARG A 30 -14.02 13.78 -10.86
CA ARG A 30 -14.55 15.05 -10.34
C ARG A 30 -15.92 14.98 -9.67
N THR A 31 -16.66 13.89 -9.79
CA THR A 31 -18.06 13.81 -9.31
C THR A 31 -18.35 12.70 -8.29
N ALA A 32 -17.32 11.92 -7.89
CA ALA A 32 -17.47 10.76 -7.00
C ALA A 32 -16.62 10.84 -5.71
N GLY A 33 -16.04 12.00 -5.40
CA GLY A 33 -14.96 12.19 -4.40
C GLY A 33 -15.20 11.48 -3.07
N GLY A 34 -16.28 11.82 -2.35
CA GLY A 34 -16.52 11.26 -1.02
C GLY A 34 -16.85 9.76 -0.97
N ARG A 35 -17.75 9.27 -1.83
CA ARG A 35 -18.10 7.82 -1.84
C ARG A 35 -16.94 6.95 -2.31
N GLY A 36 -16.17 7.42 -3.29
CA GLY A 36 -15.00 6.70 -3.79
C GLY A 36 -13.89 6.63 -2.74
N LEU A 37 -13.57 7.75 -2.10
CA LEU A 37 -12.55 7.82 -1.06
C LEU A 37 -12.96 7.02 0.17
N ARG A 38 -14.20 7.14 0.64
CA ARG A 38 -14.69 6.34 1.77
C ARG A 38 -14.63 4.84 1.50
N SER A 39 -15.00 4.41 0.29
CA SER A 39 -14.90 2.99 -0.11
C SER A 39 -13.46 2.51 -0.21
N ARG A 40 -12.52 3.38 -0.63
CA ARG A 40 -11.10 3.02 -0.78
C ARG A 40 -10.36 2.98 0.55
N PHE A 41 -10.56 4.00 1.38
CA PHE A 41 -9.84 4.17 2.64
C PHE A 41 -10.54 3.47 3.81
N GLY A 42 -11.85 3.19 3.72
CA GLY A 42 -12.59 2.49 4.77
C GLY A 42 -12.45 3.20 6.13
N PRO A 43 -12.04 2.50 7.20
CA PRO A 43 -11.84 3.10 8.53
C PRO A 43 -10.86 4.28 8.55
N GLU A 44 -9.89 4.30 7.62
CA GLU A 44 -8.93 5.40 7.51
C GLU A 44 -9.61 6.71 7.11
N TYR A 45 -10.70 6.67 6.33
CA TYR A 45 -11.50 7.85 5.99
C TYR A 45 -12.08 8.48 7.27
N ASP A 46 -12.74 7.67 8.09
CA ASP A 46 -13.39 8.13 9.30
C ASP A 46 -12.36 8.71 10.30
N ARG A 47 -11.14 8.14 10.35
CA ARG A 47 -10.03 8.71 11.14
C ARG A 47 -9.61 10.09 10.63
N VAL A 48 -9.40 10.27 9.32
CA VAL A 48 -8.97 11.56 8.78
C VAL A 48 -10.06 12.61 9.00
N VAL A 49 -11.34 12.26 8.84
CA VAL A 49 -12.47 13.14 9.19
C VAL A 49 -12.44 13.53 10.67
N ALA A 50 -12.24 12.57 11.57
CA ALA A 50 -12.13 12.86 13.01
C ALA A 50 -10.95 13.79 13.32
N ARG A 51 -9.80 13.61 12.65
CA ARG A 51 -8.62 14.47 12.81
C ARG A 51 -8.88 15.92 12.36
N HIS A 52 -9.74 16.12 11.36
CA HIS A 52 -10.19 17.44 10.91
C HIS A 52 -11.44 17.93 11.66
N GLY A 53 -11.73 17.41 12.85
CA GLY A 53 -12.86 17.88 13.67
C GLY A 53 -14.24 17.65 13.03
N GLY A 54 -14.35 16.67 12.14
CA GLY A 54 -15.59 16.39 11.39
C GLY A 54 -15.69 17.12 10.05
N ASP A 55 -14.71 17.95 9.67
CA ASP A 55 -14.70 18.58 8.34
C ASP A 55 -14.36 17.57 7.25
N THR A 56 -15.42 17.00 6.67
CA THR A 56 -15.35 16.05 5.56
C THR A 56 -14.65 16.60 4.33
N LYS A 57 -14.77 17.91 4.04
CA LYS A 57 -14.17 18.51 2.85
C LYS A 57 -12.66 18.63 3.00
N ALA A 58 -12.18 19.05 4.17
CA ALA A 58 -10.75 19.09 4.47
C ALA A 58 -10.14 17.68 4.45
N ALA A 59 -10.85 16.69 5.03
CA ALA A 59 -10.42 15.30 5.04
C ALA A 59 -10.34 14.69 3.63
N GLU A 60 -11.36 14.89 2.80
CA GLU A 60 -11.36 14.41 1.41
C GLU A 60 -10.25 15.05 0.58
N LEU A 61 -9.96 16.34 0.78
CA LEU A 61 -8.87 17.04 0.10
C LEU A 61 -7.50 16.42 0.44
N GLU A 62 -7.27 16.11 1.72
CA GLU A 62 -6.04 15.45 2.14
C GLU A 62 -5.92 14.02 1.59
N LEU A 63 -6.99 13.23 1.67
CA LEU A 63 -6.98 11.86 1.15
C LEU A 63 -6.74 11.83 -0.36
N ASP A 64 -7.33 12.76 -1.11
CA ASP A 64 -7.08 12.92 -2.54
C ASP A 64 -5.62 13.30 -2.83
N ASP A 65 -5.03 14.19 -2.02
CA ASP A 65 -3.61 14.53 -2.12
C ASP A 65 -2.69 13.32 -1.88
N ARG A 66 -2.98 12.49 -0.86
CA ARG A 66 -2.25 11.24 -0.62
C ARG A 66 -2.34 10.31 -1.84
N VAL A 67 -3.53 10.16 -2.44
CA VAL A 67 -3.72 9.34 -3.65
C VAL A 67 -2.92 9.90 -4.82
N LYS A 68 -2.89 11.23 -5.01
CA LYS A 68 -2.08 11.85 -6.07
C LYS A 68 -0.59 11.62 -5.87
N ARG A 69 -0.09 11.75 -4.64
CA ARG A 69 1.34 11.58 -4.31
C ARG A 69 1.80 10.12 -4.38
N HIS A 70 0.99 9.19 -3.86
CA HIS A 70 1.43 7.81 -3.62
C HIS A 70 0.64 6.75 -4.38
N GLY A 71 -0.41 7.12 -5.11
CA GLY A 71 -1.28 6.15 -5.81
C GLY A 71 -0.61 5.42 -6.97
N HIS A 72 0.47 5.97 -7.52
CA HIS A 72 1.27 5.36 -8.59
C HIS A 72 2.43 4.48 -8.07
N LEU A 73 2.54 4.30 -6.76
CA LEU A 73 3.59 3.49 -6.16
C LEU A 73 3.39 2.02 -6.55
N GLU A 74 4.40 1.44 -7.20
CA GLU A 74 4.45 0.02 -7.54
C GLU A 74 5.14 -0.74 -6.41
N GLN A 75 4.43 -1.69 -5.80
CA GLN A 75 5.01 -2.48 -4.72
C GLN A 75 5.97 -3.54 -5.27
N ARG A 76 7.20 -3.57 -4.75
CA ARG A 76 8.27 -4.45 -5.24
C ARG A 76 8.17 -5.85 -4.65
N PRO A 77 8.12 -6.94 -5.45
CA PRO A 77 8.03 -8.30 -4.93
C PRO A 77 9.19 -8.62 -3.98
N LEU A 78 8.90 -9.36 -2.92
CA LEU A 78 9.92 -9.89 -2.01
C LEU A 78 10.45 -11.21 -2.57
N THR A 79 11.74 -11.47 -2.38
CA THR A 79 12.28 -12.82 -2.57
C THR A 79 11.77 -13.75 -1.47
N GLU A 80 11.84 -15.05 -1.70
CA GLU A 80 11.42 -16.02 -0.69
C GLU A 80 12.32 -15.97 0.56
N GLU A 81 13.61 -15.70 0.38
CA GLU A 81 14.55 -15.50 1.48
C GLU A 81 14.21 -14.25 2.30
N ALA A 82 13.81 -13.16 1.64
CA ALA A 82 13.36 -11.95 2.33
C ALA A 82 12.07 -12.21 3.11
N ARG A 83 11.11 -12.91 2.51
CA ARG A 83 9.87 -13.33 3.16
C ARG A 83 10.14 -14.14 4.42
N ALA A 84 10.98 -15.17 4.32
CA ALA A 84 11.37 -16.02 5.46
C ALA A 84 12.08 -15.22 6.55
N ARG A 85 12.99 -14.31 6.18
CA ARG A 85 13.70 -13.42 7.12
C ARG A 85 12.74 -12.54 7.89
N TYR A 86 11.78 -11.89 7.22
CA TYR A 86 10.81 -11.02 7.88
C TYR A 86 9.82 -11.80 8.75
N ALA A 87 9.40 -12.99 8.31
CA ALA A 87 8.58 -13.88 9.13
C ALA A 87 9.29 -14.30 10.42
N ALA A 88 10.58 -14.68 10.34
CA ALA A 88 11.37 -15.02 11.51
C ALA A 88 11.53 -13.81 12.45
N ARG A 89 11.87 -12.62 11.92
CA ARG A 89 11.98 -11.39 12.73
C ARG A 89 10.67 -11.06 13.44
N TRP A 90 9.52 -11.23 12.77
CA TRP A 90 8.20 -10.98 13.38
C TRP A 90 7.94 -11.95 14.53
N ALA A 91 8.19 -13.25 14.33
CA ALA A 91 8.05 -14.26 15.38
C ALA A 91 8.95 -13.94 16.59
N SER A 92 10.22 -13.58 16.36
CA SER A 92 11.13 -13.19 17.45
C SER A 92 10.66 -11.94 18.20
N ALA A 93 10.09 -10.94 17.50
CA ALA A 93 9.51 -9.78 18.17
C ALA A 93 8.34 -10.19 19.08
N GLN A 94 7.48 -11.12 18.65
CA GLN A 94 6.37 -11.63 19.47
C GLN A 94 6.85 -12.40 20.69
N GLU A 95 7.87 -13.25 20.55
CA GLU A 95 8.47 -14.00 21.67
C GLU A 95 9.11 -13.06 22.69
N LEU A 96 9.83 -12.03 22.20
CA LEU A 96 10.47 -11.02 23.04
C LEU A 96 9.48 -10.25 23.90
N PHE A 97 8.20 -10.18 23.51
CA PHE A 97 7.16 -9.46 24.25
C PHE A 97 7.03 -9.96 25.69
N VAL A 98 7.23 -11.27 25.93
CA VAL A 98 7.12 -11.85 27.27
C VAL A 98 8.23 -11.35 28.19
N GLU A 99 9.42 -11.14 27.65
CA GLU A 99 10.59 -10.67 28.40
C GLU A 99 10.65 -9.15 28.49
N SER A 100 10.27 -8.45 27.41
CA SER A 100 10.34 -7.00 27.30
C SER A 100 9.34 -6.50 26.25
N PRO A 101 8.13 -6.11 26.68
CA PRO A 101 7.12 -5.51 25.82
C PRO A 101 7.62 -4.31 25.01
N GLU A 102 8.44 -3.45 25.63
CA GLU A 102 8.96 -2.24 25.02
C GLU A 102 9.92 -2.55 23.86
N ARG A 103 10.85 -3.49 24.08
CA ARG A 103 11.80 -3.91 23.03
C ARG A 103 11.08 -4.65 21.92
N SER A 104 10.10 -5.48 22.25
CA SER A 104 9.24 -6.15 21.26
C SER A 104 8.55 -5.15 20.33
N LEU A 105 7.98 -4.08 20.88
CA LEU A 105 7.34 -3.02 20.10
C LEU A 105 8.31 -2.25 19.22
N ALA A 106 9.48 -1.88 19.76
CA ALA A 106 10.51 -1.19 18.99
C ALA A 106 11.01 -2.04 17.81
N GLU A 107 11.15 -3.36 18.00
CA GLU A 107 11.52 -4.28 16.94
C GLU A 107 10.41 -4.44 15.91
N ALA A 108 9.14 -4.48 16.33
CA ALA A 108 8.00 -4.49 15.41
C ALA A 108 7.93 -3.20 14.57
N ASP A 109 8.14 -2.03 15.18
CA ASP A 109 8.15 -0.73 14.49
C ASP A 109 9.26 -0.69 13.41
N THR A 110 10.47 -1.09 13.80
CA THR A 110 11.64 -1.17 12.91
C THR A 110 11.42 -2.18 11.79
N LEU A 111 10.85 -3.34 12.10
CA LEU A 111 10.55 -4.38 11.10
C LEU A 111 9.56 -3.87 10.06
N LEU A 112 8.46 -3.21 10.47
CA LEU A 112 7.45 -2.68 9.54
C LEU A 112 8.02 -1.54 8.69
N ALA A 113 8.87 -0.69 9.27
CA ALA A 113 9.61 0.33 8.54
C ALA A 113 10.51 -0.29 7.45
N ASP A 114 11.30 -1.31 7.81
CA ASP A 114 12.19 -2.01 6.88
C ASP A 114 11.42 -2.71 5.77
N LEU A 115 10.37 -3.45 6.13
CA LEU A 115 9.57 -4.22 5.21
C LEU A 115 8.86 -3.31 4.21
N SER A 116 8.22 -2.24 4.68
CA SER A 116 7.57 -1.27 3.80
C SER A 116 8.58 -0.61 2.84
N ARG A 117 9.77 -0.25 3.32
CA ARG A 117 10.84 0.28 2.47
C ARG A 117 11.28 -0.71 1.39
N GLU A 118 11.50 -1.98 1.75
CA GLU A 118 11.88 -3.02 0.78
C GLU A 118 10.79 -3.23 -0.28
N ARG A 119 9.53 -3.09 0.12
CA ARG A 119 8.35 -3.11 -0.74
C ARG A 119 8.20 -1.85 -1.61
N GLY A 120 9.06 -0.84 -1.47
CA GLY A 120 9.09 0.35 -2.30
C GLY A 120 8.33 1.56 -1.75
N PHE A 121 7.84 1.49 -0.50
CA PHE A 121 7.27 2.65 0.19
C PHE A 121 8.36 3.68 0.55
N PRO A 122 7.99 4.96 0.80
CA PRO A 122 8.95 6.01 1.15
C PRO A 122 9.94 5.58 2.25
N ALA A 123 11.22 5.68 1.91
CA ALA A 123 12.34 5.22 2.74
C ALA A 123 12.80 6.24 3.78
N GLY A 124 12.28 7.48 3.72
CA GLY A 124 12.69 8.56 4.61
C GLY A 124 12.33 8.29 6.08
N ASP A 125 12.93 9.09 6.96
CA ASP A 125 12.71 9.03 8.41
C ASP A 125 11.34 9.58 8.82
N ASP A 126 10.60 10.19 7.89
CA ASP A 126 9.26 10.71 8.15
C ASP A 126 8.22 9.59 8.23
N PHE A 127 7.79 9.31 9.46
CA PHE A 127 6.72 8.37 9.77
C PHE A 127 5.39 8.76 9.11
N ASP A 128 5.06 10.05 9.07
CA ASP A 128 3.79 10.51 8.53
C ASP A 128 3.74 10.31 7.02
N GLU A 129 4.81 10.63 6.29
CA GLU A 129 4.89 10.37 4.84
C GLU A 129 4.73 8.88 4.53
N ARG A 130 5.39 8.02 5.30
CA ARG A 130 5.28 6.56 5.14
C ARG A 130 3.87 6.06 5.42
N THR A 131 3.24 6.52 6.50
CA THR A 131 1.87 6.09 6.82
C THR A 131 0.84 6.66 5.85
N ASP A 132 1.07 7.85 5.29
CA ASP A 132 0.26 8.41 4.21
C ASP A 132 0.33 7.50 2.97
N ALA A 133 1.52 7.11 2.55
CA ALA A 133 1.71 6.18 1.43
C ALA A 133 1.08 4.81 1.71
N LEU A 134 1.33 4.22 2.89
CA LEU A 134 0.71 2.97 3.31
C LEU A 134 -0.81 3.06 3.35
N SER A 135 -1.38 4.19 3.76
CA SER A 135 -2.84 4.37 3.82
C SER A 135 -3.52 4.28 2.46
N VAL A 136 -2.81 4.59 1.37
CA VAL A 136 -3.34 4.57 0.00
C VAL A 136 -3.49 3.16 -0.56
N HIS A 137 -2.66 2.22 -0.08
CA HIS A 137 -2.54 0.83 -0.57
C HIS A 137 -3.01 -0.20 0.46
N HIS A 138 -2.85 0.10 1.75
CA HIS A 138 -3.08 -0.78 2.90
C HIS A 138 -3.96 -0.11 3.96
N ALA A 139 -4.99 0.62 3.52
CA ALA A 139 -5.84 1.48 4.36
C ALA A 139 -6.46 0.75 5.56
N ALA A 140 -6.84 -0.51 5.38
CA ALA A 140 -7.46 -1.33 6.43
C ALA A 140 -6.49 -1.69 7.57
N HIS A 141 -5.17 -1.64 7.32
CA HIS A 141 -4.16 -2.19 8.22
C HIS A 141 -3.18 -1.14 8.78
N VAL A 142 -3.09 0.04 8.17
CA VAL A 142 -2.16 1.10 8.58
C VAL A 142 -2.36 1.58 10.03
N GLN A 143 -3.56 1.39 10.60
CA GLN A 143 -3.84 1.73 12.00
C GLN A 143 -2.99 0.95 13.01
N GLY A 144 -2.74 -0.35 12.76
CA GLY A 144 -1.91 -1.15 13.65
C GLY A 144 -0.48 -0.62 13.74
N TYR A 145 0.06 -0.14 12.61
CA TYR A 145 1.38 0.47 12.58
C TYR A 145 1.43 1.79 13.36
N ARG A 146 0.40 2.64 13.23
CA ARG A 146 0.29 3.86 14.05
C ARG A 146 0.23 3.57 15.54
N ARG A 147 -0.48 2.51 15.94
CA ARG A 147 -0.55 2.10 17.34
C ARG A 147 0.82 1.66 17.86
N VAL A 148 1.53 0.80 17.13
CA VAL A 148 2.90 0.38 17.50
C VAL A 148 3.84 1.57 17.66
N HIS A 149 3.86 2.48 16.68
CA HIS A 149 4.73 3.65 16.73
C HIS A 149 4.40 4.58 17.92
N SER A 150 3.11 4.84 18.15
CA SER A 150 2.67 5.68 19.27
C SER A 150 2.96 5.06 20.64
N ALA A 151 2.79 3.74 20.79
CA ALA A 151 3.06 3.04 22.04
C ALA A 151 4.56 2.96 22.35
N GLY A 152 5.42 2.94 21.32
CA GLY A 152 6.88 3.05 21.45
C GLY A 152 7.37 4.39 22.03
N SER A 153 6.52 5.42 22.09
CA SER A 153 6.86 6.72 22.70
C SER A 153 6.93 6.71 24.24
N GLY A 154 6.73 5.56 24.89
CA GLY A 154 6.98 5.35 26.32
C GLY A 154 5.80 5.69 27.25
N HIS A 155 4.61 5.93 26.70
CA HIS A 155 3.41 6.28 27.48
C HIS A 155 2.39 5.14 27.58
N ALA A 156 2.57 4.06 26.82
CA ALA A 156 1.66 2.93 26.81
C ALA A 156 1.93 1.96 27.98
N ASN A 157 0.90 1.34 28.50
CA ASN A 157 1.01 0.21 29.41
C ASN A 157 1.15 -1.11 28.62
N THR A 158 1.52 -2.21 29.30
CA THR A 158 1.75 -3.50 28.64
C THR A 158 0.53 -4.06 27.90
N GLU A 159 -0.70 -3.78 28.35
CA GLU A 159 -1.93 -4.19 27.64
C GLU A 159 -2.03 -3.48 26.29
N GLU A 160 -1.88 -2.16 26.29
CA GLU A 160 -1.92 -1.32 25.09
C GLU A 160 -0.83 -1.70 24.10
N MET A 161 0.38 -2.05 24.59
CA MET A 161 1.45 -2.57 23.75
C MET A 161 1.07 -3.90 23.10
N ARG A 162 0.41 -4.80 23.83
CA ARG A 162 -0.02 -6.09 23.28
C ARG A 162 -1.06 -5.90 22.18
N GLU A 163 -2.06 -5.05 22.42
CA GLU A 163 -3.08 -4.71 21.43
C GLU A 163 -2.43 -4.09 20.18
N ALA A 164 -1.51 -3.15 20.35
CA ALA A 164 -0.77 -2.54 19.25
C ALA A 164 -0.03 -3.59 18.40
N LEU A 165 0.67 -4.53 19.04
CA LEU A 165 1.39 -5.61 18.35
C LEU A 165 0.43 -6.55 17.60
N MET A 166 -0.71 -6.88 18.20
CA MET A 166 -1.76 -7.70 17.56
C MET A 166 -2.33 -7.00 16.33
N ASP A 167 -2.63 -5.71 16.43
CA ASP A 167 -3.20 -4.92 15.34
C ASP A 167 -2.23 -4.69 14.19
N ALA A 168 -0.95 -4.55 14.49
CA ALA A 168 0.11 -4.42 13.49
C ALA A 168 0.29 -5.67 12.62
N ARG A 169 -0.16 -6.84 13.10
CA ARG A 169 -0.07 -8.11 12.35
C ARG A 169 -0.74 -8.03 10.98
N GLY A 170 -1.88 -7.36 10.88
CA GLY A 170 -2.59 -7.22 9.60
C GLY A 170 -1.75 -6.51 8.54
N LEU A 171 -1.00 -5.47 8.94
CA LEU A 171 -0.13 -4.77 8.00
C LEU A 171 1.09 -5.61 7.62
N PHE A 172 1.68 -6.29 8.60
CA PHE A 172 2.78 -7.22 8.36
C PHE A 172 2.39 -8.28 7.31
N GLU A 173 1.27 -8.96 7.51
CA GLU A 173 0.79 -10.02 6.60
C GLU A 173 0.49 -9.47 5.21
N ALA A 174 -0.13 -8.28 5.09
CA ALA A 174 -0.42 -7.65 3.81
C ALA A 174 0.85 -7.31 3.02
N LEU A 175 1.85 -6.70 3.69
CA LEU A 175 3.13 -6.36 3.07
C LEU A 175 3.94 -7.61 2.67
N LEU A 176 3.77 -8.70 3.41
CA LEU A 176 4.38 -9.99 3.10
C LEU A 176 3.71 -10.64 1.87
N ALA A 177 2.37 -10.68 1.82
CA ALA A 177 1.59 -11.39 0.81
C ALA A 177 1.70 -10.80 -0.61
N ASP A 178 1.77 -9.48 -0.76
CA ASP A 178 1.63 -8.75 -2.04
C ASP A 178 2.83 -8.90 -3.01
N GLY A 179 3.71 -9.90 -2.83
CA GLY A 179 4.82 -10.23 -3.73
C GLY A 179 4.59 -11.44 -4.63
N GLY A 180 3.49 -12.19 -4.47
CA GLY A 180 3.33 -13.53 -5.05
C GLY A 180 2.59 -13.65 -6.39
N SER A 181 2.09 -12.56 -6.99
CA SER A 181 1.19 -12.66 -8.16
C SER A 181 1.83 -12.21 -9.49
N GLN A 182 3.15 -12.24 -9.61
CA GLN A 182 3.80 -12.15 -10.92
C GLN A 182 3.84 -13.54 -11.58
N ARG A 183 2.68 -13.91 -12.14
CA ARG A 183 2.48 -14.85 -13.25
C ARG A 183 3.69 -15.72 -13.61
N GLU A 184 3.71 -16.91 -13.03
CA GLU A 184 4.23 -18.11 -13.70
C GLU A 184 3.32 -18.44 -14.90
N HIS A 185 3.31 -17.58 -15.92
CA HIS A 185 2.88 -17.92 -17.28
C HIS A 185 4.13 -18.21 -18.12
N GLY A 186 5.02 -19.02 -17.56
CA GLY A 186 6.19 -19.56 -18.22
C GLY A 186 5.83 -20.85 -18.94
N ASN A 187 5.38 -20.72 -20.19
CA ASN A 187 5.76 -21.60 -21.29
C ASN A 187 5.77 -23.12 -21.03
N GLY A 188 4.61 -23.71 -20.76
CA GLY A 188 4.38 -25.15 -20.89
C GLY A 188 4.02 -25.52 -22.33
N HIS A 189 5.02 -25.49 -23.23
CA HIS A 189 4.93 -26.04 -24.58
C HIS A 189 4.54 -27.53 -24.51
N LEU A 190 3.24 -27.81 -24.65
CA LEU A 190 2.73 -29.17 -24.81
C LEU A 190 3.06 -29.65 -26.23
N VAL A 191 4.26 -30.21 -26.39
CA VAL A 191 4.55 -31.17 -27.46
C VAL A 191 3.67 -32.40 -27.19
N LYS A 192 2.55 -32.50 -27.90
CA LYS A 192 1.81 -33.76 -28.01
C LYS A 192 2.24 -34.43 -29.31
N GLY A 193 3.16 -35.38 -29.18
CA GLY A 193 3.53 -36.29 -30.26
C GLY A 193 2.29 -36.97 -30.82
N HIS A 194 2.08 -36.83 -32.13
CA HIS A 194 1.16 -37.65 -32.88
C HIS A 194 1.96 -38.86 -33.40
N GLY A 195 1.76 -39.99 -32.75
CA GLY A 195 2.17 -41.29 -33.26
C GLY A 195 0.92 -42.14 -33.47
N ALA A 196 0.57 -42.37 -34.73
CA ALA A 196 -0.08 -43.55 -35.31
C ALA A 196 -0.34 -43.25 -36.80
#